data_AF-A0A317T8W3-F1
#
_entry.id   AF-A0A317T8W3-F1
#
_cell.length_a   1.000
_cell.length_b   1.000
_cell.length_c   1.000
_cell.angle_alpha   90.00
_cell.angle_beta   90.00
_cell.angle_gamma   90.00
#
_symmetry.space_group_name_H-M   'P 1'
#
loop_
_entity.id
_entity.type
_entity.pdbx_description
1 polymer ?
#
loop_
_entity_poly.entity_id
_entity_poly.type
_entity_poly.pdbx_seq_one_letter_code
_entity_poly.pdbx_strand_id
1 'polypeptide(L)'
;MLTQTEAISILKNELSWSDVQVQIGRRAGFRCEYCGKDLLASYENYDLWQVDHIIPNGNNGIENLALSCKLCNFVKRGTDPSKTAKSNQRDDLINAAKEIINIRRKQKEAVYVKTLEAVITLR
;
A
#
# COMPACT_ATOMS: atom_id res chain seq x y z
N MET A 1 4.26 -25.64 -14.50
CA MET A 1 4.07 -24.57 -13.49
C MET A 1 5.32 -24.51 -12.64
N LEU A 2 5.79 -23.32 -12.28
CA LEU A 2 6.94 -23.17 -11.39
C LEU A 2 6.61 -23.72 -10.00
N THR A 3 7.56 -24.38 -9.37
CA THR A 3 7.52 -24.68 -7.94
C THR A 3 7.67 -23.39 -7.12
N GLN A 4 7.30 -23.44 -5.85
CA GLN A 4 7.46 -22.28 -4.95
C GLN A 4 8.92 -21.83 -4.84
N THR A 5 9.86 -22.78 -4.79
CA THR A 5 11.29 -22.50 -4.71
C THR A 5 11.82 -21.84 -5.98
N GLU A 6 11.41 -22.32 -7.16
CA GLU A 6 11.78 -21.71 -8.44
C GLU A 6 11.22 -20.29 -8.56
N ALA A 7 9.95 -20.08 -8.18
CA ALA A 7 9.34 -18.75 -8.21
C ALA A 7 10.06 -17.75 -7.27
N ILE A 8 10.43 -18.18 -6.05
CA ILE A 8 11.21 -17.35 -5.13
C ILE A 8 12.61 -17.06 -5.69
N SER A 9 13.25 -18.05 -6.32
CA SER A 9 14.56 -17.86 -6.96
C SER A 9 14.50 -16.81 -8.07
N ILE A 10 13.50 -16.88 -8.94
CA ILE A 10 13.30 -15.88 -10.02
C ILE A 10 13.10 -14.48 -9.41
N LEU A 11 12.20 -14.34 -8.43
CA LEU A 11 11.93 -13.05 -7.79
C LEU A 11 13.20 -12.45 -7.20
N LYS A 12 14.00 -13.23 -6.47
CA LYS A 12 15.18 -12.73 -5.76
C LYS A 12 16.39 -12.53 -6.67
N ASN A 13 16.70 -13.51 -7.51
CA ASN A 13 17.98 -13.58 -8.22
C ASN A 13 17.91 -12.97 -9.62
N GLU A 14 16.75 -13.02 -10.28
CA GLU A 14 16.57 -12.48 -11.64
C GLU A 14 15.89 -11.12 -11.62
N LEU A 15 14.89 -10.94 -10.74
CA LEU A 15 14.10 -9.70 -10.65
C LEU A 15 14.53 -8.78 -9.49
N SER A 16 15.56 -9.17 -8.74
CA SER A 16 16.16 -8.37 -7.65
C SER A 16 15.20 -7.96 -6.53
N TRP A 17 14.18 -8.78 -6.25
CA TRP A 17 13.31 -8.57 -5.10
C TRP A 17 14.07 -8.87 -3.81
N SER A 18 13.95 -7.99 -2.84
CA SER A 18 14.37 -8.25 -1.46
C SER A 18 13.50 -9.32 -0.80
N ASP A 19 14.04 -9.97 0.23
CA ASP A 19 13.28 -10.89 1.08
C ASP A 19 12.02 -10.24 1.66
N VAL A 20 12.11 -8.96 2.03
CA VAL A 20 10.98 -8.16 2.52
C VAL A 20 9.88 -8.07 1.47
N GLN A 21 10.21 -7.74 0.22
CA GLN A 21 9.22 -7.64 -0.87
C GLN A 21 8.52 -8.96 -1.14
N VAL A 22 9.27 -10.07 -1.14
CA VAL A 22 8.70 -11.42 -1.32
C VAL A 22 7.74 -11.75 -0.16
N GLN A 23 8.16 -11.50 1.08
CA GLN A 23 7.36 -11.82 2.26
C GLN A 23 6.08 -11.00 2.36
N ILE A 24 6.16 -9.66 2.25
CA ILE A 24 4.97 -8.79 2.31
C ILE A 24 4.06 -9.03 1.11
N GLY A 25 4.63 -9.28 -0.08
CA GLY A 25 3.91 -9.58 -1.30
C GLY A 25 3.06 -10.83 -1.14
N ARG A 26 3.68 -11.92 -0.66
CA ARG A 26 2.99 -13.18 -0.41
C ARG A 26 1.92 -13.04 0.67
N ARG A 27 2.23 -12.39 1.79
CA ARG A 27 1.27 -12.15 2.89
C ARG A 27 0.04 -11.38 2.41
N ALA A 28 0.24 -10.35 1.61
CA ALA A 28 -0.83 -9.49 1.12
C ALA A 28 -1.55 -10.02 -0.14
N GLY A 29 -1.16 -11.21 -0.64
CA GLY A 29 -1.68 -11.75 -1.90
C GLY A 29 -1.44 -10.81 -3.09
N PHE A 30 -0.32 -10.07 -3.06
CA PHE A 30 0.06 -9.06 -4.05
C PHE A 30 -0.99 -7.95 -4.28
N ARG A 31 -1.82 -7.70 -3.26
CA ARG A 31 -2.82 -6.62 -3.23
C ARG A 31 -2.41 -5.56 -2.22
N CYS A 32 -2.75 -4.31 -2.50
CA CYS A 32 -2.61 -3.23 -1.52
C CYS A 32 -3.42 -3.56 -0.27
N GLU A 33 -2.76 -3.67 0.89
CA GLU A 33 -3.40 -4.05 2.16
C GLU A 33 -4.41 -3.00 2.64
N TYR A 34 -4.33 -1.76 2.12
CA TYR A 34 -5.24 -0.69 2.46
C TYR A 34 -6.49 -0.64 1.59
N CYS A 35 -6.36 -0.73 0.27
CA CYS A 35 -7.50 -0.55 -0.66
C CYS A 35 -7.85 -1.78 -1.50
N GLY A 36 -7.14 -2.90 -1.33
CA GLY A 36 -7.39 -4.15 -2.04
C GLY A 36 -6.98 -4.15 -3.53
N LYS A 37 -6.43 -3.03 -4.03
CA LYS A 37 -5.99 -2.91 -5.43
C LYS A 37 -4.99 -4.00 -5.76
N ASP A 38 -5.29 -4.76 -6.81
CA ASP A 38 -4.39 -5.76 -7.38
C ASP A 38 -3.19 -5.06 -8.02
N LEU A 39 -2.00 -5.29 -7.45
CA LEU A 39 -0.78 -4.64 -7.91
C LEU A 39 -0.14 -5.39 -9.09
N LEU A 40 -0.60 -6.59 -9.43
CA LEU A 40 -0.09 -7.36 -10.57
C LEU A 40 -1.08 -7.42 -11.74
N ALA A 41 -2.25 -6.76 -11.63
CA ALA A 41 -3.26 -6.77 -12.69
C ALA A 41 -2.85 -6.03 -13.99
N SER A 42 -1.86 -5.14 -13.93
CA SER A 42 -1.30 -4.45 -15.11
C SER A 42 0.09 -3.91 -14.80
N TYR A 43 0.86 -3.53 -15.83
CA TYR A 43 2.19 -2.93 -15.62
C TYR A 43 2.10 -1.58 -14.89
N GLU A 44 1.04 -0.80 -15.12
CA GLU A 44 0.82 0.46 -14.41
C GLU A 44 0.52 0.22 -12.94
N ASN A 45 -0.22 -0.84 -12.62
CA ASN A 45 -0.50 -1.20 -11.23
C ASN A 45 0.76 -1.74 -10.52
N TYR A 46 1.63 -2.45 -11.25
CA TYR A 46 2.91 -2.95 -10.75
C TYR A 46 3.79 -1.79 -10.28
N ASP A 47 3.87 -0.72 -11.05
CA ASP A 47 4.62 0.50 -10.72
C ASP A 47 4.02 1.32 -9.55
N LEU A 48 2.85 0.92 -9.03
CA LEU A 48 2.30 1.51 -7.81
C LEU A 48 2.81 0.83 -6.53
N TRP A 49 3.58 -0.25 -6.62
CA TRP A 49 4.06 -1.02 -5.47
C TRP A 49 4.85 -0.14 -4.49
N GLN A 50 4.48 -0.15 -3.22
CA GLN A 50 5.20 0.54 -2.14
C GLN A 50 5.25 -0.34 -0.90
N VAL A 51 6.34 -0.21 -0.14
CA VAL A 51 6.47 -0.75 1.22
C VAL A 51 6.23 0.40 2.18
N ASP A 52 5.13 0.37 2.93
CA ASP A 52 4.78 1.41 3.90
C ASP A 52 4.99 0.91 5.32
N HIS A 53 5.54 1.76 6.18
CA HIS A 53 5.55 1.54 7.62
C HIS A 53 4.19 1.91 8.19
N ILE A 54 3.46 0.93 8.72
CA ILE A 54 2.14 1.13 9.34
C ILE A 54 2.26 2.22 10.42
N ILE A 55 3.25 2.07 11.31
CA ILE A 55 3.70 3.10 12.27
C ILE A 55 4.99 3.74 11.70
N PRO A 56 4.98 5.01 11.26
CA PRO A 56 6.08 5.64 10.51
C PRO A 56 7.46 5.66 11.20
N ASN A 57 7.48 5.73 12.53
CA ASN A 57 8.70 5.70 13.35
C ASN A 57 8.76 4.44 14.24
N GLY A 58 8.04 3.40 13.85
CA GLY A 58 8.04 2.11 14.54
C GLY A 58 9.24 1.25 14.17
N ASN A 59 9.16 -0.03 14.50
CA ASN A 59 10.19 -0.99 14.11
C ASN A 59 10.20 -1.22 12.58
N ASN A 60 11.33 -1.71 12.05
CA ASN A 60 11.47 -2.13 10.64
C ASN A 60 11.08 -3.60 10.42
N GLY A 61 10.40 -4.22 11.40
CA GLY A 61 9.98 -5.61 11.32
C GLY A 61 8.83 -5.77 10.33
N ILE A 62 8.74 -6.96 9.72
CA ILE A 62 7.72 -7.32 8.73
C ILE A 62 6.29 -7.04 9.22
N GLU A 63 6.05 -7.15 10.53
CA GLU A 63 4.76 -6.85 11.17
C GLU A 63 4.36 -5.38 11.08
N ASN A 64 5.32 -4.44 11.09
CA ASN A 64 5.07 -3.01 10.90
C ASN A 64 5.12 -2.58 9.42
N LEU A 65 5.37 -3.51 8.49
CA LEU A 65 5.37 -3.19 7.06
C LEU A 65 4.07 -3.64 6.42
N ALA A 66 3.53 -2.80 5.54
CA ALA A 66 2.37 -3.11 4.71
C ALA A 66 2.71 -2.95 3.23
N LEU A 67 2.21 -3.89 2.41
CA LEU A 67 2.17 -3.67 0.97
C LEU A 67 1.10 -2.64 0.66
N SER A 68 1.49 -1.52 0.05
CA SER A 68 0.58 -0.44 -0.30
C SER A 68 0.71 -0.02 -1.76
N CYS A 69 -0.34 0.55 -2.33
CA CYS A 69 -0.22 1.28 -3.59
C CYS A 69 0.27 2.71 -3.31
N LYS A 70 0.95 3.31 -4.29
CA LYS A 70 1.48 4.67 -4.24
C LYS A 70 0.46 5.70 -3.74
N LEU A 71 -0.78 5.62 -4.22
CA LEU A 71 -1.84 6.53 -3.77
C LEU A 71 -2.12 6.39 -2.27
N CYS A 72 -2.29 5.16 -1.76
CA CYS A 72 -2.58 4.94 -0.35
C CYS A 72 -1.40 5.33 0.55
N ASN A 73 -0.17 4.99 0.16
CA ASN A 73 1.04 5.40 0.88
C ASN A 73 1.11 6.94 1.02
N PHE A 74 0.96 7.65 -0.10
CA PHE A 74 1.02 9.11 -0.15
C PHE A 74 -0.16 9.81 0.55
N VAL A 75 -1.31 9.13 0.66
CA VAL A 75 -2.48 9.66 1.37
C VAL A 75 -2.36 9.44 2.88
N LYS A 76 -1.86 8.27 3.31
CA LYS A 76 -1.56 7.99 4.73
C LYS A 76 -0.45 8.91 5.25
N ARG A 77 0.61 9.11 4.45
CA ARG A 77 1.82 9.88 4.84
C ARG A 77 2.40 9.34 6.16
N GLY A 78 3.14 10.16 6.88
CA GLY A 78 3.65 9.87 8.23
C GLY A 78 2.58 9.93 9.34
N THR A 79 1.32 9.56 9.05
CA THR A 79 0.29 9.50 10.11
C THR A 79 0.37 8.17 10.84
N ASP A 80 0.45 8.23 12.16
CA ASP A 80 0.49 7.08 13.04
C ASP A 80 -0.94 6.58 13.35
N PRO A 81 -1.34 5.39 12.85
CA PRO A 81 -2.68 4.85 13.06
C PRO A 81 -2.89 4.31 14.48
N SER A 82 -1.84 4.09 15.28
CA SER A 82 -1.97 3.57 16.65
C SER A 82 -2.82 4.48 17.55
N LYS A 83 -2.88 5.77 17.24
CA LYS A 83 -3.68 6.77 17.96
C LYS A 83 -5.19 6.55 17.85
N THR A 84 -5.62 5.79 16.84
CA THR A 84 -7.04 5.51 16.56
C THR A 84 -7.34 4.02 16.47
N ALA A 85 -6.32 3.17 16.58
CA ALA A 85 -6.48 1.72 16.54
C ALA A 85 -7.12 1.21 17.84
N LYS A 86 -7.86 0.11 17.74
CA LYS A 86 -8.49 -0.55 18.90
C LYS A 86 -7.47 -1.22 19.82
N SER A 87 -6.36 -1.68 19.24
CA SER A 87 -5.23 -2.28 19.95
C SER A 87 -3.94 -2.12 19.14
N ASN A 88 -2.82 -2.56 19.71
CA ASN A 88 -1.52 -2.61 19.01
C ASN A 88 -1.38 -3.83 18.10
N GLN A 89 -2.43 -4.64 17.91
CA GLN A 89 -2.41 -5.74 16.97
C GLN A 89 -2.37 -5.20 15.53
N ARG A 90 -1.61 -5.87 14.66
CA ARG A 90 -1.39 -5.44 13.28
C ARG A 90 -2.68 -5.18 12.52
N ASP A 91 -3.66 -6.06 12.65
CA ASP A 91 -4.94 -5.93 11.94
C ASP A 91 -5.73 -4.70 12.37
N ASP A 92 -5.70 -4.35 13.66
CA ASP A 92 -6.31 -3.13 14.18
C ASP A 92 -5.59 -1.87 13.68
N LEU A 93 -4.25 -1.92 13.58
CA LEU A 93 -3.45 -0.83 13.01
C LEU A 93 -3.72 -0.65 11.51
N ILE A 94 -3.83 -1.75 10.75
CA ILE A 94 -4.22 -1.72 9.33
C ILE A 94 -5.63 -1.15 9.17
N ASN A 95 -6.58 -1.56 10.01
CA ASN A 95 -7.94 -1.04 9.94
C ASN A 95 -8.00 0.46 10.26
N ALA A 96 -7.28 0.92 11.28
CA ALA A 96 -7.16 2.35 11.56
C ALA A 96 -6.50 3.13 10.40
N ALA A 97 -5.44 2.57 9.79
CA ALA A 97 -4.82 3.15 8.60
C ALA A 97 -5.79 3.24 7.41
N LYS A 98 -6.62 2.21 7.18
CA LYS A 98 -7.67 2.22 6.15
C LYS A 98 -8.66 3.35 6.36
N GLU A 99 -9.13 3.57 7.58
CA GLU A 99 -10.06 4.66 7.88
C GLU A 99 -9.43 6.03 7.59
N ILE A 100 -8.19 6.27 8.05
CA ILE A 100 -7.44 7.49 7.76
C ILE A 100 -7.31 7.70 6.24
N ILE A 101 -6.95 6.65 5.51
CA ILE A 101 -6.77 6.69 4.06
C ILE A 101 -8.10 6.98 3.37
N ASN A 102 -9.19 6.32 3.76
CA ASN A 102 -10.51 6.49 3.14
C ASN A 102 -11.02 7.93 3.28
N ILE A 103 -10.90 8.52 4.48
CA ILE A 103 -11.27 9.91 4.72
C ILE A 103 -10.49 10.85 3.79
N ARG A 104 -9.17 10.70 3.72
CA ARG A 104 -8.31 11.57 2.92
C ARG A 104 -8.41 11.32 1.42
N ARG A 105 -8.74 10.09 1.00
CA ARG A 105 -9.04 9.78 -0.41
C ARG A 105 -10.30 10.52 -0.86
N LYS A 106 -11.36 10.51 -0.05
CA LYS A 106 -12.59 11.29 -0.33
C LYS A 106 -12.28 12.79 -0.46
N GLN A 107 -11.43 13.33 0.42
CA GLN A 107 -10.98 14.73 0.32
C GLN A 107 -10.20 14.99 -0.98
N LYS A 108 -9.29 14.10 -1.35
CA LYS A 108 -8.49 14.22 -2.59
C LYS A 108 -9.35 14.08 -3.85
N GLU A 109 -10.36 13.21 -3.82
CA GLU A 109 -11.34 13.04 -4.89
C GLU A 109 -12.18 14.32 -5.07
N ALA A 110 -12.63 14.95 -3.99
CA ALA A 110 -13.32 16.24 -4.06
C ALA A 110 -12.44 17.34 -4.68
N VAL A 111 -11.13 17.35 -4.39
CA VAL A 111 -10.17 18.27 -5.04
C VAL A 111 -10.03 17.96 -6.52
N TYR A 112 -9.94 16.68 -6.89
CA TYR A 112 -9.85 16.25 -8.29
C TYR A 112 -11.09 16.68 -9.09
N VAL A 113 -12.30 16.48 -8.56
CA VAL A 113 -13.55 16.91 -9.21
C VAL A 113 -13.54 18.42 -9.48
N LYS A 114 -13.22 19.25 -8.47
CA LYS A 114 -13.12 20.71 -8.65
C LYS A 114 -12.06 21.10 -9.69
N THR A 115 -10.96 20.36 -9.74
CA THR A 115 -9.89 20.58 -10.71
C THR A 115 -10.37 20.28 -12.13
N LEU A 116 -11.10 19.18 -12.32
CA LEU A 116 -11.71 18.85 -13.61
C LEU A 116 -12.67 19.93 -14.09
N GLU A 117 -13.58 20.38 -13.23
CA GLU A 117 -14.56 21.44 -13.55
C GLU A 117 -13.85 22.74 -13.99
N ALA A 118 -12.82 23.15 -13.25
CA ALA A 118 -12.03 24.34 -13.59
C ALA A 118 -11.29 24.18 -14.92
N VAL A 119 -10.64 23.04 -15.15
CA VAL A 119 -9.89 22.78 -16.41
C VAL A 119 -10.81 22.69 -17.61
N ILE A 120 -12.00 22.08 -17.47
CA ILE A 120 -13.01 22.04 -18.54
C ILE A 120 -13.43 23.46 -18.92
N THR A 121 -13.58 24.37 -17.95
CA THR A 121 -13.96 25.77 -18.21
C THR A 121 -12.86 26.56 -18.95
N LEU A 122 -11.60 26.11 -18.88
CA LEU A 122 -10.46 26.74 -19.54
C LEU A 122 -10.15 26.18 -20.94
N ARG A 123 -10.84 25.13 -21.38
CA ARG A 123 -10.65 24.49 -22.69
C ARG A 123 -11.79 24.86 -23.63
#